data_AF-A0A6G1S433-F1
#
_entry.id   AF-A0A6G1S433-F1
#
_cell.length_a   1.000
_cell.length_b   1.000
_cell.length_c   1.000
_cell.angle_alpha   90.00
_cell.angle_beta   90.00
_cell.angle_gamma   90.00
#
_symmetry.space_group_name_H-M   'P 1'
#
loop_
_entity.id
_entity.type
_entity.pdbx_description
1 polymer ?
#
loop_
_entity_poly.entity_id
_entity_poly.type
_entity_poly.pdbx_seq_one_letter_code
_entity_poly.pdbx_strand_id
1 'polypeptide(L)'
;VLMFLADTVDFIIIVFGFWAFGKHSAAADITSSLSEDQVPEAFLVMVLIQFGTMVVDRALYLKKTVMGKVIFQVILVFGIHFWMFFILPGVTERKFSQNTVAQLWYFVKCVYFGLSAYQIRCGYPTRVLGNFLTKSYNYVNLFLFQGFRLVPFLTELRAVMDWVWTDTTLSLSSWICVEDIYAHIFILKCWRESEKRYPQPRGQKKKKVVKYGMGGMIIVLLICIVWFPLLFMSLIKSVAGITNKPLDVSITITLGGYQPIFTMSAQQSQLKDLNQTGFNAFLGSYRGNTAALQFLEGYGKEDITLADLEGNSNSLWTISPPSREKMIQGLLDFSAEFTVVLSWSIQRNLTLGAKAEIASDKLTFVLPENTRRDIATMMSGQQLEKVTLETVYPYYIKAPSDSLAKPIKQLLTDCRWENITVSLVKNVSDEGVREWW
;
A
#
# COMPACT_ATOMS: atom_id res chain seq x y z
N VAL A 1 30.77 -18.11 21.68
CA VAL A 1 30.29 -18.54 20.34
C VAL A 1 28.89 -19.11 20.43
N LEU A 2 28.66 -20.19 21.20
CA LEU A 2 27.32 -20.78 21.33
C LEU A 2 26.25 -19.79 21.81
N MET A 3 26.58 -18.93 22.79
CA MET A 3 25.68 -17.86 23.24
C MET A 3 25.31 -16.86 22.14
N PHE A 4 26.31 -16.38 21.39
CA PHE A 4 26.08 -15.48 20.25
C PHE A 4 25.23 -16.13 19.15
N LEU A 5 25.41 -17.43 18.90
CA LEU A 5 24.57 -18.16 17.94
C LEU A 5 23.12 -18.27 18.44
N ALA A 6 22.90 -18.55 19.72
CA ALA A 6 21.56 -18.55 20.32
C ALA A 6 20.89 -17.17 20.17
N ASP A 7 21.59 -16.09 20.51
CA ASP A 7 21.04 -14.74 20.33
C ASP A 7 20.78 -14.39 18.86
N THR A 8 21.60 -14.88 17.92
CA THR A 8 21.39 -14.68 16.48
C THR A 8 20.14 -15.43 16.01
N VAL A 9 19.95 -16.67 16.48
CA VAL A 9 18.73 -17.43 16.22
C VAL A 9 17.51 -16.73 16.82
N ASP A 10 17.60 -16.21 18.04
CA ASP A 10 16.55 -15.39 18.65
C ASP A 10 16.22 -14.16 17.81
N PHE A 11 17.23 -13.44 17.31
CA PHE A 11 17.04 -12.28 16.44
C PHE A 11 16.33 -12.65 15.14
N ILE A 12 16.73 -13.78 14.51
CA ILE A 12 16.06 -14.32 13.32
C ILE A 12 14.61 -14.66 13.62
N ILE A 13 14.32 -15.31 14.76
CA ILE A 13 12.95 -15.65 15.18
C ILE A 13 12.11 -14.38 15.37
N ILE A 14 12.65 -13.33 15.99
CA ILE A 14 11.93 -12.06 16.16
C ILE A 14 11.60 -11.45 14.79
N VAL A 15 12.59 -11.35 13.90
CA VAL A 15 12.44 -10.71 12.56
C VAL A 15 11.42 -11.45 11.69
N PHE A 16 11.55 -12.77 11.54
CA PHE A 16 10.57 -13.54 10.76
C PHE A 16 9.23 -13.71 11.48
N GLY A 17 9.22 -13.51 12.79
CA GLY A 17 8.06 -13.61 13.66
C GLY A 17 7.32 -12.30 13.91
N PHE A 18 7.59 -11.22 13.18
CA PHE A 18 7.04 -9.88 13.49
C PHE A 18 5.50 -9.88 13.63
N TRP A 19 4.80 -10.65 12.81
CA TRP A 19 3.35 -10.83 12.83
C TRP A 19 2.81 -11.44 14.14
N ALA A 20 3.63 -12.22 14.85
CA ALA A 20 3.25 -12.86 16.09
C ALA A 20 3.31 -11.92 17.31
N PHE A 21 3.87 -10.72 17.14
CA PHE A 21 4.01 -9.72 18.21
C PHE A 21 3.07 -8.52 18.02
N GLY A 22 2.12 -8.59 17.08
CA GLY A 22 1.03 -7.61 16.89
C GLY A 22 -0.30 -8.07 17.47
N LYS A 23 -1.23 -7.13 17.68
CA LYS A 23 -2.59 -7.37 18.22
C LYS A 23 -3.45 -8.22 17.29
N HIS A 24 -3.43 -7.94 15.99
CA HIS A 24 -4.26 -8.63 15.00
C HIS A 24 -3.48 -9.75 14.30
N SER A 25 -4.08 -10.95 14.20
CA SER A 25 -3.51 -12.07 13.46
C SER A 25 -4.31 -12.13 12.18
N ALA A 26 -3.63 -12.04 11.06
CA ALA A 26 -4.17 -12.63 9.87
C ALA A 26 -3.01 -13.14 9.02
N ALA A 27 -2.82 -14.46 9.07
CA ALA A 27 -2.19 -15.18 7.96
C ALA A 27 -2.93 -14.94 6.61
N ALA A 28 -4.09 -14.27 6.63
CA ALA A 28 -4.87 -13.85 5.47
C ALA A 28 -4.58 -12.43 4.97
N ASP A 29 -3.75 -11.62 5.65
CA ASP A 29 -3.75 -10.16 5.45
C ASP A 29 -2.34 -9.55 5.45
N ILE A 30 -1.38 -10.28 4.88
CA ILE A 30 -0.03 -9.75 4.60
C ILE A 30 -0.13 -8.57 3.63
N THR A 31 -1.10 -8.59 2.72
CA THR A 31 -1.41 -7.49 1.79
C THR A 31 -2.03 -6.27 2.46
N SER A 32 -2.92 -6.44 3.46
CA SER A 32 -3.48 -5.30 4.20
C SER A 32 -2.47 -4.69 5.18
N SER A 33 -1.68 -5.53 5.85
CA SER A 33 -0.64 -5.08 6.79
C SER A 33 0.48 -4.34 6.08
N LEU A 34 0.82 -4.71 4.84
CA LEU A 34 1.74 -3.97 3.98
C LEU A 34 1.11 -2.68 3.45
N SER A 35 -0.21 -2.59 3.36
CA SER A 35 -0.93 -1.37 2.95
C SER A 35 -1.16 -0.38 4.10
N GLU A 36 -1.15 -0.83 5.35
CA GLU A 36 -1.36 0.01 6.53
C GLU A 36 -0.06 0.54 7.16
N ASP A 37 1.14 0.18 6.67
CA ASP A 37 2.46 0.66 7.12
C ASP A 37 2.71 0.59 8.64
N GLN A 38 1.92 -0.18 9.39
CA GLN A 38 2.02 -0.26 10.85
C GLN A 38 2.89 -1.44 11.29
N VAL A 39 4.14 -1.14 11.67
CA VAL A 39 5.03 -2.10 12.33
C VAL A 39 4.61 -2.27 13.80
N PRO A 40 4.43 -3.50 14.32
CA PRO A 40 4.04 -3.70 15.72
C PRO A 40 5.05 -3.10 16.71
N GLU A 41 4.58 -2.28 17.65
CA GLU A 41 5.44 -1.60 18.63
C GLU A 41 6.20 -2.58 19.54
N ALA A 42 5.54 -3.65 19.99
CA ALA A 42 6.15 -4.67 20.83
C ALA A 42 7.32 -5.39 20.13
N PHE A 43 7.21 -5.59 18.81
CA PHE A 43 8.30 -6.15 17.99
C PHE A 43 9.52 -5.22 18.00
N LEU A 44 9.33 -3.92 17.78
CA LEU A 44 10.43 -2.95 17.76
C LEU A 44 11.18 -2.91 19.09
N VAL A 45 10.45 -2.89 20.21
CA VAL A 45 11.06 -2.90 21.55
C VAL A 45 11.85 -4.18 21.78
N MET A 46 11.32 -5.34 21.37
CA MET A 46 12.05 -6.61 21.50
C MET A 46 13.31 -6.68 20.65
N VAL A 47 13.29 -6.19 19.41
CA VAL A 47 14.49 -6.09 18.57
C VAL A 47 15.54 -5.19 19.23
N LEU A 48 15.13 -4.04 19.76
CA LEU A 48 16.03 -3.09 20.43
C LEU A 48 16.66 -3.69 21.69
N ILE A 49 15.86 -4.34 22.54
CA ILE A 49 16.35 -5.04 23.73
C ILE A 49 17.28 -6.17 23.32
N GLN A 50 16.93 -6.99 22.33
CA GLN A 50 17.76 -8.09 21.86
C GLN A 50 19.12 -7.58 21.37
N PHE A 51 19.13 -6.55 20.52
CA PHE A 51 20.36 -5.93 20.04
C PHE A 51 21.19 -5.34 21.19
N GLY A 52 20.56 -4.59 22.11
CA GLY A 52 21.23 -4.02 23.27
C GLY A 52 21.86 -5.09 24.17
N THR A 53 21.16 -6.20 24.40
CA THR A 53 21.68 -7.31 25.20
C THR A 53 22.88 -7.98 24.54
N MET A 54 22.88 -8.17 23.22
CA MET A 54 24.05 -8.70 22.49
C MET A 54 25.29 -7.80 22.64
N VAL A 55 25.10 -6.48 22.57
CA VAL A 55 26.20 -5.50 22.69
C VAL A 55 26.78 -5.51 24.11
N VAL A 56 25.92 -5.46 25.13
CA VAL A 56 26.35 -5.52 26.55
C VAL A 56 27.04 -6.86 26.84
N ASP A 57 26.50 -7.96 26.33
CA ASP A 57 27.09 -9.29 26.55
C ASP A 57 28.51 -9.38 25.99
N ARG A 58 28.72 -8.81 24.79
CA ARG A 58 30.03 -8.71 24.17
C ARG A 58 30.99 -7.84 25.00
N ALA A 59 30.53 -6.69 25.50
CA ALA A 59 31.34 -5.82 26.34
C ALA A 59 31.82 -6.53 27.61
N LEU A 60 30.91 -7.23 28.30
CA LEU A 60 31.22 -8.03 29.49
C LEU A 60 32.18 -9.18 29.19
N TYR A 61 32.02 -9.83 28.02
CA TYR A 61 32.91 -10.88 27.55
C TYR A 61 34.34 -10.37 27.33
N LEU A 62 34.51 -9.19 26.71
CA LEU A 62 35.83 -8.61 26.45
C LEU A 62 36.52 -8.11 27.72
N LYS A 63 35.78 -7.51 28.65
CA LYS A 63 36.30 -7.08 29.96
C LYS A 63 36.51 -8.21 30.97
N LYS A 64 36.08 -9.44 30.65
CA LYS A 64 36.26 -10.66 31.46
C LYS A 64 35.73 -10.54 32.91
N THR A 65 34.77 -9.65 33.15
CA THR A 65 34.21 -9.45 34.50
C THR A 65 33.12 -10.47 34.79
N VAL A 66 33.39 -11.37 35.74
CA VAL A 66 32.40 -12.37 36.19
C VAL A 66 31.29 -11.69 36.99
N MET A 67 31.63 -10.74 37.87
CA MET A 67 30.66 -10.01 38.68
C MET A 67 29.66 -9.23 37.82
N GLY A 68 30.14 -8.52 36.80
CA GLY A 68 29.27 -7.79 35.87
C GLY A 68 28.34 -8.74 35.09
N LYS A 69 28.85 -9.91 34.69
CA LYS A 69 28.06 -10.95 34.02
C LYS A 69 26.96 -11.53 34.92
N VAL A 70 27.23 -11.73 36.21
CA VAL A 70 26.22 -12.20 37.17
C VAL A 70 25.10 -11.16 37.34
N ILE A 71 25.45 -9.89 37.56
CA ILE A 71 24.46 -8.81 37.70
C ILE A 71 23.60 -8.71 36.43
N PHE A 72 24.23 -8.74 35.26
CA PHE A 72 23.54 -8.70 33.97
C PHE A 72 22.61 -9.91 33.78
N GLN A 73 23.06 -11.11 34.12
CA GLN A 73 22.25 -12.33 34.05
C GLN A 73 21.01 -12.22 34.93
N VAL A 74 21.14 -11.73 36.17
CA VAL A 74 20.02 -11.59 37.11
C VAL A 74 18.98 -10.61 36.56
N ILE A 75 19.43 -9.42 36.13
CA ILE A 75 18.53 -8.39 35.56
C ILE A 75 17.82 -8.94 34.31
N LEU A 76 18.55 -9.59 33.42
CA LEU A 76 18.01 -10.08 32.16
C LEU A 76 17.00 -11.22 32.36
N VAL A 77 17.27 -12.16 33.28
CA VAL A 77 16.33 -13.24 33.60
C VAL A 77 15.02 -12.64 34.13
N PHE A 78 15.07 -11.78 35.15
CA PHE A 78 13.85 -11.16 35.69
C PHE A 78 13.13 -10.30 34.65
N GLY A 79 13.88 -9.50 33.87
CA GLY A 79 13.32 -8.65 32.83
C GLY A 79 12.60 -9.43 31.73
N ILE A 80 13.20 -10.49 31.20
CA ILE A 80 12.57 -11.30 30.15
C ILE A 80 11.36 -12.08 30.67
N HIS A 81 11.40 -12.63 31.89
CA HIS A 81 10.24 -13.32 32.45
C HIS A 81 9.08 -12.34 32.68
N PHE A 82 9.37 -11.16 33.24
CA PHE A 82 8.36 -10.14 33.45
C PHE A 82 7.76 -9.65 32.11
N TRP A 83 8.61 -9.38 31.13
CA TRP A 83 8.18 -8.96 29.79
C TRP A 83 7.31 -10.01 29.10
N MET A 84 7.75 -11.27 29.08
CA MET A 84 7.08 -12.34 28.33
C MET A 84 5.76 -12.77 28.96
N PHE A 85 5.63 -12.77 30.29
CA PHE A 85 4.43 -13.26 30.96
C PHE A 85 3.41 -12.17 31.32
N PHE A 86 3.83 -10.91 31.46
CA PHE A 86 2.93 -9.82 31.86
C PHE A 86 2.74 -8.77 30.76
N ILE A 87 3.82 -8.24 30.19
CA ILE A 87 3.73 -7.14 29.21
C ILE A 87 3.27 -7.64 27.84
N LEU A 88 3.91 -8.67 27.31
CA LEU A 88 3.61 -9.18 25.97
C LEU A 88 2.16 -9.67 25.83
N PRO A 89 1.58 -10.47 26.76
CA PRO A 89 0.18 -10.87 26.67
C PRO A 89 -0.79 -9.71 26.85
N GLY A 90 -0.42 -8.69 27.64
CA GLY A 90 -1.22 -7.48 27.82
C GLY A 90 -1.26 -6.59 26.58
N VAL A 91 -0.14 -6.46 25.86
CA VAL A 91 -0.04 -5.64 24.64
C VAL A 91 -0.58 -6.39 23.42
N THR A 92 -0.38 -7.70 23.32
CA THR A 92 -0.82 -8.49 22.16
C THR A 92 -2.22 -9.07 22.32
N GLU A 93 -2.83 -8.96 23.50
CA GLU A 93 -4.14 -9.52 23.87
C GLU A 93 -4.25 -11.05 23.62
N ARG A 94 -3.10 -11.74 23.52
CA ARG A 94 -3.02 -13.18 23.29
C ARG A 94 -2.34 -13.86 24.45
N LYS A 95 -2.87 -15.03 24.81
CA LYS A 95 -2.22 -15.90 25.78
C LYS A 95 -0.91 -16.42 25.21
N PHE A 96 0.16 -16.38 25.99
CA PHE A 96 1.47 -16.93 25.63
C PHE A 96 1.39 -18.39 25.13
N SER A 97 0.47 -19.19 25.69
CA SER A 97 0.23 -20.59 25.29
C SER A 97 -0.24 -20.76 23.84
N GLN A 98 -0.79 -19.72 23.20
CA GLN A 98 -1.26 -19.77 21.80
C GLN A 98 -0.24 -19.22 20.81
N ASN A 99 0.80 -18.52 21.30
CA ASN A 99 1.81 -17.89 20.47
C ASN A 99 3.04 -18.80 20.34
N THR A 100 3.07 -19.63 19.31
CA THR A 100 4.16 -20.59 19.05
C THR A 100 5.50 -19.90 18.78
N VAL A 101 5.48 -18.73 18.13
CA VAL A 101 6.70 -17.93 17.85
C VAL A 101 7.29 -17.41 19.15
N ALA A 102 6.47 -16.86 20.04
CA ALA A 102 6.92 -16.39 21.36
C ALA A 102 7.45 -17.54 22.24
N GLN A 103 6.85 -18.74 22.15
CA GLN A 103 7.33 -19.94 22.85
C GLN A 103 8.70 -20.39 22.34
N LEU A 104 8.87 -20.44 21.03
CA LEU A 104 10.14 -20.81 20.41
C LEU A 104 11.25 -19.81 20.78
N TRP A 105 10.94 -18.51 20.72
CA TRP A 105 11.85 -17.46 21.15
C TRP A 105 12.25 -17.61 22.62
N TYR A 106 11.27 -17.77 23.50
CA TYR A 106 11.54 -17.94 24.94
C TYR A 106 12.38 -19.20 25.22
N PHE A 107 12.10 -20.30 24.52
CA PHE A 107 12.89 -21.54 24.64
C PHE A 107 14.36 -21.33 24.27
N VAL A 108 14.63 -20.71 23.12
CA VAL A 108 16.01 -20.41 22.70
C VAL A 108 16.68 -19.43 23.66
N LYS A 109 15.95 -18.44 24.19
CA LYS A 109 16.47 -17.54 25.24
C LYS A 109 16.77 -18.27 26.55
N CYS A 110 16.00 -19.28 26.93
CA CYS A 110 16.32 -20.16 28.07
C CYS A 110 17.60 -20.97 27.84
N VAL A 111 17.83 -21.47 26.61
CA VAL A 111 19.10 -22.11 26.24
C VAL A 111 20.25 -21.12 26.39
N TYR A 112 20.08 -19.87 25.94
CA TYR A 112 21.05 -18.80 26.17
C TYR A 112 21.34 -18.60 27.67
N PHE A 113 20.32 -18.54 28.52
CA PHE A 113 20.52 -18.41 29.97
C PHE A 113 21.29 -19.58 30.57
N GLY A 114 21.03 -20.81 30.13
CA GLY A 114 21.77 -21.99 30.55
C GLY A 114 23.25 -21.92 30.16
N LEU A 115 23.54 -21.50 28.92
CA LEU A 115 24.91 -21.31 28.44
C LEU A 115 25.64 -20.17 29.18
N SER A 116 24.94 -19.09 29.48
CA SER A 116 25.48 -17.95 30.26
C SER A 116 25.82 -18.37 31.69
N ALA A 117 24.93 -19.10 32.37
CA ALA A 117 25.17 -19.62 33.71
C ALA A 117 26.35 -20.61 33.73
N TYR A 118 26.46 -21.47 32.71
CA TYR A 118 27.59 -22.37 32.54
C TYR A 118 28.91 -21.59 32.41
N GLN A 119 28.93 -20.52 31.62
CA GLN A 119 30.11 -19.67 31.46
C GLN A 119 30.49 -18.97 32.77
N ILE A 120 29.52 -18.44 33.53
CA ILE A 120 29.78 -17.82 34.84
C ILE A 120 30.42 -18.84 35.79
N ARG A 121 29.91 -20.07 35.82
CA ARG A 121 30.43 -21.14 36.67
C ARG A 121 31.87 -21.54 36.32
N CYS A 122 32.18 -21.64 35.02
CA CYS A 122 33.50 -22.07 34.55
C CYS A 122 34.54 -20.95 34.47
N GLY A 123 34.10 -19.69 34.49
CA GLY A 123 34.96 -18.51 34.37
C GLY A 123 35.42 -18.21 32.93
N TYR A 124 36.16 -17.10 32.77
CA TYR A 124 36.69 -16.67 31.47
C TYR A 124 38.13 -17.17 31.24
N PRO A 125 38.47 -17.66 30.04
CA PRO A 125 39.85 -18.04 29.72
C PRO A 125 40.76 -16.81 29.60
N THR A 126 42.06 -17.01 29.80
CA THR A 126 43.06 -15.91 29.73
C THR A 126 43.19 -15.33 28.32
N ARG A 127 43.06 -16.15 27.26
CA ARG A 127 43.12 -15.75 25.85
C ARG A 127 41.72 -15.73 25.20
N VAL A 128 41.11 -14.55 25.12
CA VAL A 128 39.78 -14.32 24.50
C VAL A 128 39.84 -13.60 23.15
N LEU A 129 40.97 -12.93 22.86
CA LEU A 129 41.18 -12.12 21.66
C LEU A 129 41.54 -13.05 20.49
N GLY A 130 40.55 -13.30 19.63
CA GLY A 130 40.69 -14.07 18.41
C GLY A 130 39.34 -14.37 17.79
N ASN A 131 39.24 -14.22 16.47
CA ASN A 131 38.02 -14.61 15.77
C ASN A 131 37.86 -16.14 15.81
N PHE A 132 36.65 -16.62 16.07
CA PHE A 132 36.39 -18.05 16.22
C PHE A 132 36.50 -18.81 14.89
N LEU A 133 36.20 -18.14 13.77
CA LEU A 133 36.24 -18.73 12.43
C LEU A 133 37.66 -18.84 11.87
N THR A 134 38.61 -18.07 12.37
CA THR A 134 39.95 -17.96 11.78
C THR A 134 40.98 -18.92 12.39
N LYS A 135 40.53 -19.88 13.20
CA LYS A 135 41.39 -20.89 13.86
C LYS A 135 41.85 -22.03 12.95
N SER A 136 41.16 -22.29 11.84
CA SER A 136 41.53 -23.34 10.88
C SER A 136 41.46 -22.82 9.44
N TYR A 137 42.33 -23.36 8.58
CA TYR A 137 42.49 -22.93 7.19
C TYR A 137 41.84 -23.91 6.20
N ASN A 138 40.57 -24.23 6.44
CA ASN A 138 39.78 -25.15 5.61
C ASN A 138 38.76 -24.40 4.72
N TYR A 139 38.25 -25.06 3.67
CA TYR A 139 37.19 -24.48 2.83
C TYR A 139 35.94 -24.07 3.62
N VAL A 140 35.53 -24.88 4.61
CA VAL A 140 34.38 -24.57 5.47
C VAL A 140 34.58 -23.24 6.19
N ASN A 141 35.76 -23.02 6.78
CA ASN A 141 36.06 -21.77 7.48
C ASN A 141 36.20 -20.59 6.51
N LEU A 142 36.71 -20.81 5.30
CA LEU A 142 36.77 -19.78 4.25
C LEU A 142 35.36 -19.30 3.88
N PHE A 143 34.45 -20.23 3.56
CA PHE A 143 33.09 -19.88 3.16
C PHE A 143 32.27 -19.31 4.32
N LEU A 144 32.40 -19.85 5.54
CA LEU A 144 31.74 -19.27 6.72
C LEU A 144 32.28 -17.87 7.04
N PHE A 145 33.58 -17.62 6.89
CA PHE A 145 34.17 -16.30 7.10
C PHE A 145 33.73 -15.31 6.02
N GLN A 146 33.64 -15.72 4.75
CA GLN A 146 33.07 -14.88 3.70
C GLN A 146 31.58 -14.59 3.95
N GLY A 147 30.80 -15.60 4.33
CA GLY A 147 29.40 -15.43 4.72
C GLY A 147 29.23 -14.46 5.89
N PHE A 148 30.08 -14.56 6.92
CA PHE A 148 30.11 -13.64 8.06
C PHE A 148 30.36 -12.18 7.64
N ARG A 149 31.23 -11.95 6.63
CA ARG A 149 31.50 -10.60 6.08
C ARG A 149 30.41 -10.07 5.15
N LEU A 150 29.56 -10.93 4.59
CA LEU A 150 28.44 -10.53 3.74
C LEU A 150 27.27 -9.99 4.54
N VAL A 151 27.18 -10.31 5.84
CA VAL A 151 26.14 -9.75 6.73
C VAL A 151 26.44 -8.27 6.94
N PRO A 152 25.53 -7.36 6.55
CA PRO A 152 25.76 -5.93 6.66
C PRO A 152 25.90 -5.51 8.13
N PHE A 153 26.77 -4.54 8.40
CA PHE A 153 27.05 -3.94 9.71
C PHE A 153 27.64 -4.87 10.78
N LEU A 154 27.60 -6.19 10.59
CA LEU A 154 28.05 -7.16 11.60
C LEU A 154 29.55 -7.06 11.85
N THR A 155 30.35 -6.96 10.79
CA THR A 155 31.81 -6.86 10.85
C THR A 155 32.28 -5.52 11.39
N GLU A 156 31.62 -4.45 10.99
CA GLU A 156 31.90 -3.08 11.38
C GLU A 156 31.59 -2.88 12.87
N LEU A 157 30.39 -3.27 13.30
CA LEU A 157 30.01 -3.25 14.71
C LEU A 157 30.95 -4.10 15.55
N ARG A 158 31.31 -5.30 15.07
CA ARG A 158 32.31 -6.14 15.74
C ARG A 158 33.64 -5.42 15.92
N ALA A 159 34.18 -4.80 14.88
CA ALA A 159 35.49 -4.13 14.93
C ALA A 159 35.47 -2.94 15.89
N VAL A 160 34.42 -2.12 15.85
CA VAL A 160 34.24 -0.98 16.75
C VAL A 160 34.08 -1.45 18.19
N MET A 161 33.25 -2.45 18.44
CA MET A 161 33.04 -3.03 19.77
C MET A 161 34.34 -3.61 20.34
N ASP A 162 35.09 -4.38 19.54
CA ASP A 162 36.36 -4.97 19.96
C ASP A 162 37.40 -3.85 20.27
N TRP A 163 37.40 -2.74 19.53
CA TRP A 163 38.25 -1.56 19.81
C TRP A 163 37.87 -0.83 21.10
N VAL A 164 36.57 -0.58 21.35
CA VAL A 164 36.11 0.17 22.53
C VAL A 164 36.47 -0.53 23.84
N TRP A 165 36.35 -1.86 23.91
CA TRP A 165 36.49 -2.60 25.17
C TRP A 165 37.83 -3.31 25.35
N THR A 166 38.70 -3.29 24.33
CA THR A 166 40.07 -3.82 24.44
C THR A 166 41.04 -2.68 24.76
N ASP A 167 41.95 -2.92 25.68
CA ASP A 167 42.98 -1.94 26.03
C ASP A 167 44.03 -1.91 24.90
N THR A 168 43.97 -0.89 24.04
CA THR A 168 44.83 -0.70 22.86
C THR A 168 45.33 0.73 22.76
N THR A 169 46.51 0.92 22.20
CA THR A 169 47.08 2.25 21.92
C THR A 169 46.71 2.77 20.52
N LEU A 170 46.06 1.94 19.69
CA LEU A 170 45.69 2.28 18.33
C LEU A 170 44.45 3.18 18.28
N SER A 171 44.47 4.16 17.37
CA SER A 171 43.26 4.88 16.98
C SER A 171 42.27 3.95 16.27
N LEU A 172 40.98 4.31 16.27
CA LEU A 172 39.93 3.51 15.62
C LEU A 172 40.22 3.23 14.13
N SER A 173 40.70 4.22 13.39
CA SER A 173 41.06 4.05 11.97
C SER A 173 42.19 3.05 11.76
N SER A 174 43.22 3.11 12.62
CA SER A 174 44.34 2.16 12.60
C SER A 174 43.88 0.75 12.97
N TRP A 175 42.98 0.62 13.94
CA TRP A 175 42.39 -0.67 14.33
C TRP A 175 41.60 -1.31 13.19
N ILE A 176 40.72 -0.55 12.53
CA ILE A 176 39.97 -1.03 11.37
C ILE A 176 40.90 -1.46 10.23
N CYS A 177 41.98 -0.70 9.98
CA CYS A 177 42.99 -1.05 8.99
C CYS A 177 43.66 -2.41 9.31
N VAL A 178 44.04 -2.64 10.57
CA VAL A 178 44.62 -3.92 11.02
C VAL A 178 43.64 -5.08 10.85
N GLU A 179 42.37 -4.89 11.21
CA GLU A 179 41.33 -5.92 11.04
C GLU A 179 41.07 -6.25 9.56
N ASP A 180 41.06 -5.26 8.66
CA ASP A 180 40.88 -5.51 7.23
C ASP A 180 42.08 -6.24 6.61
N ILE A 181 43.31 -5.84 6.96
CA ILE A 181 44.54 -6.54 6.55
C ILE A 181 44.51 -7.99 7.06
N TYR A 182 44.12 -8.19 8.33
CA TYR A 182 44.00 -9.52 8.92
C TYR A 182 42.97 -10.39 8.16
N ALA A 183 41.80 -9.84 7.85
CA ALA A 183 40.76 -10.53 7.10
C ALA A 183 41.24 -10.91 5.68
N HIS A 184 41.97 -10.02 5.00
CA HIS A 184 42.51 -10.28 3.67
C HIS A 184 43.59 -11.37 3.69
N ILE A 185 44.54 -11.30 4.63
CA ILE A 185 45.58 -12.31 4.80
C ILE A 185 44.98 -13.68 5.14
N PHE A 186 43.95 -13.72 5.99
CA PHE A 186 43.27 -14.98 6.32
C PHE A 186 42.65 -15.66 5.09
N ILE A 187 41.97 -14.89 4.24
CA ILE A 187 41.38 -15.41 2.99
C ILE A 187 42.47 -15.95 2.07
N LEU A 188 43.55 -15.19 1.85
CA LEU A 188 44.69 -15.63 1.04
C LEU A 188 45.33 -16.90 1.60
N LYS A 189 45.52 -16.96 2.91
CA LYS A 189 46.09 -18.14 3.58
C LYS A 189 45.22 -19.38 3.39
N CYS A 190 43.89 -19.26 3.52
CA CYS A 190 42.95 -20.34 3.23
C CYS A 190 43.03 -20.82 1.77
N TRP A 191 43.09 -19.89 0.80
CA TRP A 191 43.27 -20.25 -0.61
C TRP A 191 44.59 -20.98 -0.85
N ARG A 192 45.70 -20.50 -0.29
CA ARG A 192 47.03 -21.15 -0.41
C ARG A 192 47.05 -22.55 0.20
N GLU A 193 46.45 -22.75 1.37
CA GLU A 193 46.33 -24.09 1.96
C GLU A 193 45.44 -25.01 1.11
N SER A 194 44.39 -24.47 0.49
CA SER A 194 43.54 -25.24 -0.41
C SER A 194 44.26 -25.68 -1.69
N GLU A 195 45.07 -24.79 -2.29
CA GLU A 195 45.92 -25.11 -3.44
C GLU A 195 47.01 -26.13 -3.08
N LYS A 196 47.58 -26.03 -1.87
CA LYS A 196 48.56 -27.00 -1.36
C LYS A 196 47.94 -28.38 -1.14
N ARG A 197 46.72 -28.45 -0.60
CA ARG A 197 45.99 -29.71 -0.36
C ARG A 197 45.49 -30.34 -1.65
N TYR A 198 45.13 -29.53 -2.64
CA TYR A 198 44.62 -29.98 -3.94
C TYR A 198 45.43 -29.38 -5.10
N PRO A 199 46.69 -29.81 -5.30
CA PRO A 199 47.56 -29.26 -6.31
C PRO A 199 47.01 -29.52 -7.71
N GLN A 200 47.06 -28.49 -8.55
CA GLN A 200 46.66 -28.59 -9.95
C GLN A 200 47.93 -28.63 -10.81
N PRO A 201 48.07 -29.61 -11.73
CA PRO A 201 49.21 -29.66 -12.65
C PRO A 201 49.23 -28.43 -13.56
N ARG A 202 50.44 -27.91 -13.84
CA ARG A 202 50.62 -26.71 -14.67
C ARG A 202 50.22 -27.00 -16.12
N GLY A 203 49.58 -26.03 -16.77
CA GLY A 203 49.21 -26.11 -18.19
C GLY A 203 48.00 -26.98 -18.52
N GLN A 204 47.32 -27.58 -17.53
CA GLN A 204 46.12 -28.37 -17.79
C GLN A 204 44.85 -27.53 -17.85
N LYS A 205 43.96 -27.89 -18.78
CA LYS A 205 42.62 -27.29 -18.90
C LYS A 205 41.79 -27.52 -17.64
N LYS A 206 41.08 -26.49 -17.18
CA LYS A 206 40.08 -26.63 -16.10
C LYS A 206 38.94 -27.53 -16.55
N LYS A 207 38.41 -28.35 -15.62
CA LYS A 207 37.28 -29.24 -15.87
C LYS A 207 36.09 -28.44 -16.39
N LYS A 208 35.45 -28.92 -17.47
CA LYS A 208 34.28 -28.29 -18.11
C LYS A 208 33.16 -28.04 -17.09
N VAL A 209 32.92 -29.00 -16.19
CA VAL A 209 31.89 -28.90 -15.13
C VAL A 209 32.05 -27.65 -14.26
N VAL A 210 33.29 -27.28 -13.88
CA VAL A 210 33.53 -26.08 -13.06
C VAL A 210 33.28 -24.80 -13.87
N LYS A 211 33.67 -24.79 -15.15
CA LYS A 211 33.46 -23.63 -16.03
C LYS A 211 31.98 -23.37 -16.29
N TYR A 212 31.25 -24.40 -16.73
CA TYR A 212 29.82 -24.28 -17.03
C TYR A 212 28.97 -24.17 -15.76
N GLY A 213 29.36 -24.80 -14.66
CA GLY A 213 28.65 -24.69 -13.38
C GLY A 213 28.74 -23.27 -12.80
N MET A 214 29.97 -22.78 -12.58
CA MET A 214 30.16 -21.43 -12.01
C MET A 214 29.70 -20.34 -12.98
N GLY A 215 30.03 -20.46 -14.27
CA GLY A 215 29.60 -19.49 -15.29
C GLY A 215 28.08 -19.52 -15.50
N GLY A 216 27.47 -20.70 -15.58
CA GLY A 216 26.02 -20.86 -15.73
C GLY A 216 25.25 -20.32 -14.53
N MET A 217 25.74 -20.55 -13.30
CA MET A 217 25.14 -19.99 -12.09
C MET A 217 25.11 -18.45 -12.13
N ILE A 218 26.20 -17.81 -12.56
CA ILE A 218 26.27 -16.34 -12.68
C ILE A 218 25.29 -15.83 -13.75
N ILE A 219 25.22 -16.50 -14.90
CA ILE A 219 24.29 -16.12 -15.97
C ILE A 219 22.83 -16.23 -15.52
N VAL A 220 22.46 -17.34 -14.86
CA VAL A 220 21.10 -17.52 -14.34
C VAL A 220 20.76 -16.47 -13.29
N LEU A 221 21.68 -16.17 -12.37
CA LEU A 221 21.47 -15.14 -11.36
C LEU A 221 21.25 -13.75 -11.99
N LEU A 222 21.98 -13.40 -13.05
CA LEU A 222 21.80 -12.15 -13.77
C LEU A 222 20.44 -12.09 -14.49
N ILE A 223 20.02 -13.19 -15.14
CA ILE A 223 18.69 -13.29 -15.75
C ILE A 223 17.59 -13.09 -14.68
N CYS A 224 17.71 -13.73 -13.52
CA CYS A 224 16.76 -13.56 -12.43
C CYS A 224 16.69 -12.10 -11.97
N ILE A 225 17.82 -11.40 -11.79
CA ILE A 225 17.83 -9.99 -11.37
C ILE A 225 17.09 -9.09 -12.38
N VAL A 226 17.26 -9.34 -13.67
CA VAL A 226 16.64 -8.52 -14.72
C VAL A 226 15.14 -8.82 -14.89
N TRP A 227 14.76 -10.11 -14.87
CA TRP A 227 13.40 -10.53 -15.22
C TRP A 227 12.46 -10.66 -14.02
N PHE A 228 12.98 -10.98 -12.84
CA PHE A 228 12.15 -11.17 -11.64
C PHE A 228 11.34 -9.90 -11.27
N PRO A 229 11.89 -8.67 -11.28
CA PRO A 229 11.09 -7.48 -10.98
C PRO A 229 9.94 -7.27 -11.98
N LEU A 230 10.15 -7.59 -13.26
CA LEU A 230 9.13 -7.46 -14.29
C LEU A 230 7.98 -8.45 -14.06
N LEU A 231 8.31 -9.71 -13.75
CA LEU A 231 7.33 -10.73 -13.40
C LEU A 231 6.61 -10.41 -12.08
N PHE A 232 7.32 -9.84 -11.11
CA PHE A 232 6.73 -9.47 -9.84
C PHE A 232 5.73 -8.31 -9.99
N MET A 233 6.04 -7.30 -10.80
CA MET A 233 5.15 -6.17 -11.07
C MET A 233 3.87 -6.57 -11.81
N SER A 234 3.93 -7.60 -12.68
CA SER A 234 2.71 -8.10 -13.34
C SER A 234 1.81 -8.87 -12.37
N LEU A 235 2.39 -9.62 -11.42
CA LEU A 235 1.63 -10.36 -10.40
C LEU A 235 0.99 -9.46 -9.34
N ILE A 236 1.66 -8.38 -8.92
CA ILE A 236 1.09 -7.45 -7.92
C ILE A 236 -0.11 -6.68 -8.48
N LYS A 237 -0.09 -6.32 -9.76
CA LYS A 237 -1.19 -5.57 -10.39
C LYS A 237 -2.36 -6.45 -10.81
N SER A 238 -2.28 -7.77 -10.65
CA SER A 238 -3.37 -8.70 -11.00
C SER A 238 -4.31 -9.03 -9.84
N VAL A 239 -4.29 -8.28 -8.74
CA VAL A 239 -5.32 -8.41 -7.70
C VAL A 239 -6.65 -8.00 -8.32
N ALA A 240 -7.56 -8.97 -8.43
CA ALA A 240 -8.86 -8.82 -9.06
C ALA A 240 -9.57 -7.56 -8.54
N GLY A 241 -9.85 -6.62 -9.42
CA GLY A 241 -10.62 -5.42 -9.07
C GLY A 241 -11.99 -5.85 -8.56
N ILE A 242 -12.35 -5.40 -7.35
CA ILE A 242 -13.70 -5.57 -6.82
C ILE A 242 -14.56 -4.50 -7.48
N THR A 243 -15.66 -4.90 -8.13
CA THR A 243 -16.62 -3.98 -8.73
C THR A 243 -17.28 -3.12 -7.64
N ASN A 244 -17.22 -1.79 -7.79
CA ASN A 244 -17.77 -0.83 -6.84
C ASN A 244 -18.92 -0.05 -7.50
N LYS A 245 -20.15 -0.54 -7.30
CA LYS A 245 -21.36 0.09 -7.82
C LYS A 245 -21.66 1.40 -7.07
N PRO A 246 -22.23 2.41 -7.74
CA PRO A 246 -22.64 3.63 -7.07
C PRO A 246 -23.74 3.34 -6.04
N LEU A 247 -23.72 4.05 -4.92
CA LEU A 247 -24.77 4.04 -3.90
C LEU A 247 -25.82 5.13 -4.17
N ASP A 248 -25.37 6.26 -4.71
CA ASP A 248 -26.18 7.42 -5.06
C ASP A 248 -25.64 8.05 -6.35
N VAL A 249 -26.55 8.42 -7.24
CA VAL A 249 -26.25 9.22 -8.43
C VAL A 249 -27.15 10.44 -8.42
N SER A 250 -26.57 11.60 -8.16
CA SER A 250 -27.28 12.87 -8.15
C SER A 250 -26.97 13.69 -9.40
N ILE A 251 -28.02 14.30 -9.98
CA ILE A 251 -27.92 15.26 -11.08
C ILE A 251 -28.58 16.56 -10.65
N THR A 252 -27.91 17.67 -10.97
CA THR A 252 -28.42 19.03 -10.73
C THR A 252 -28.32 19.85 -12.01
N ILE A 253 -29.38 20.60 -12.31
CA ILE A 253 -29.42 21.55 -13.42
C ILE A 253 -29.61 22.94 -12.82
N THR A 254 -28.65 23.83 -13.09
CA THR A 254 -28.68 25.23 -12.65
C THR A 254 -28.68 26.15 -13.87
N LEU A 255 -29.51 27.18 -13.82
CA LEU A 255 -29.54 28.23 -14.82
C LEU A 255 -28.75 29.43 -14.28
N GLY A 256 -27.62 29.75 -14.93
CA GLY A 256 -26.67 30.76 -14.45
C GLY A 256 -26.13 30.44 -13.05
N GLY A 257 -26.01 31.46 -12.22
CA GLY A 257 -25.63 31.35 -10.80
C GLY A 257 -26.81 31.33 -9.83
N TYR A 258 -28.02 31.03 -10.31
CA TYR A 258 -29.23 31.01 -9.49
C TYR A 258 -29.44 29.65 -8.82
N GLN A 259 -30.45 29.56 -7.94
CA GLN A 259 -30.83 28.30 -7.29
C GLN A 259 -31.11 27.21 -8.36
N PRO A 260 -30.65 25.96 -8.15
CA PRO A 260 -30.91 24.86 -9.07
C PRO A 260 -32.39 24.73 -9.38
N ILE A 261 -32.71 24.59 -10.67
CA ILE A 261 -34.09 24.37 -11.11
C ILE A 261 -34.49 22.92 -10.89
N PHE A 262 -33.55 22.00 -11.07
CA PHE A 262 -33.78 20.56 -10.93
C PHE A 262 -32.68 19.95 -10.08
N THR A 263 -33.07 19.12 -9.10
CA THR A 263 -32.17 18.28 -8.32
C THR A 263 -32.84 16.93 -8.14
N MET A 264 -32.17 15.87 -8.59
CA MET A 264 -32.65 14.49 -8.48
C MET A 264 -31.51 13.59 -8.03
N SER A 265 -31.82 12.64 -7.15
CA SER A 265 -30.90 11.60 -6.69
C SER A 265 -31.54 10.25 -6.93
N ALA A 266 -30.85 9.39 -7.69
CA ALA A 266 -31.22 7.99 -7.85
C ALA A 266 -30.50 7.14 -6.80
N GLN A 267 -31.27 6.42 -5.99
CA GLN A 267 -30.76 5.52 -4.95
C GLN A 267 -31.38 4.13 -5.04
N GLN A 268 -30.63 3.12 -4.57
CA GLN A 268 -31.09 1.73 -4.38
C GLN A 268 -31.88 1.18 -5.58
N SER A 269 -33.22 1.14 -5.50
CA SER A 269 -34.10 0.58 -6.53
C SER A 269 -34.09 1.32 -7.88
N GLN A 270 -33.71 2.61 -7.87
CA GLN A 270 -33.52 3.41 -9.08
C GLN A 270 -32.17 3.11 -9.76
N LEU A 271 -31.23 2.47 -9.05
CA LEU A 271 -29.97 2.00 -9.60
C LEU A 271 -30.14 0.55 -10.06
N LYS A 272 -30.32 0.37 -11.37
CA LYS A 272 -30.62 -0.92 -11.99
C LYS A 272 -29.35 -1.56 -12.57
N ASP A 273 -29.19 -2.85 -12.30
CA ASP A 273 -28.15 -3.65 -12.91
C ASP A 273 -28.47 -3.99 -14.36
N LEU A 274 -27.43 -4.04 -15.19
CA LEU A 274 -27.58 -4.40 -16.59
C LEU A 274 -27.60 -5.93 -16.77
N ASN A 275 -28.74 -6.46 -17.24
CA ASN A 275 -28.86 -7.87 -17.57
C ASN A 275 -27.95 -8.28 -18.74
N GLN A 276 -27.56 -9.55 -18.82
CA GLN A 276 -26.67 -10.06 -19.87
C GLN A 276 -27.21 -9.79 -21.29
N THR A 277 -28.51 -9.93 -21.49
CA THR A 277 -29.19 -9.64 -22.77
C THR A 277 -29.12 -8.14 -23.10
N GLY A 278 -29.33 -7.28 -22.10
CA GLY A 278 -29.20 -5.82 -22.23
C GLY A 278 -27.77 -5.39 -22.55
N PHE A 279 -26.78 -5.98 -21.90
CA PHE A 279 -25.36 -5.73 -22.17
C PHE A 279 -24.96 -6.15 -23.59
N ASN A 280 -25.40 -7.33 -24.04
CA ASN A 280 -25.14 -7.79 -25.41
C ASN A 280 -25.84 -6.91 -26.46
N ALA A 281 -27.05 -6.43 -26.18
CA ALA A 281 -27.77 -5.51 -27.05
C ALA A 281 -27.07 -4.13 -27.12
N PHE A 282 -26.61 -3.63 -25.98
CA PHE A 282 -25.82 -2.40 -25.87
C PHE A 282 -24.49 -2.48 -26.63
N LEU A 283 -23.74 -3.58 -26.49
CA LEU A 283 -22.57 -3.82 -27.34
C LEU A 283 -22.96 -3.92 -28.83
N GLY A 284 -24.12 -4.50 -29.12
CA GLY A 284 -24.70 -4.61 -30.45
C GLY A 284 -24.94 -3.26 -31.13
N SER A 285 -25.40 -2.24 -30.40
CA SER A 285 -25.66 -0.91 -30.97
C SER A 285 -24.41 -0.17 -31.42
N TYR A 286 -23.24 -0.53 -30.87
CA TYR A 286 -21.94 0.08 -31.22
C TYR A 286 -21.09 -0.77 -32.18
N ARG A 287 -21.65 -1.81 -32.81
CA ARG A 287 -20.90 -2.68 -33.75
C ARG A 287 -20.21 -1.93 -34.90
N GLY A 288 -20.73 -0.76 -35.30
CA GLY A 288 -20.13 0.09 -36.34
C GLY A 288 -19.03 1.06 -35.84
N ASN A 289 -18.81 1.17 -34.52
CA ASN A 289 -17.86 2.12 -33.93
C ASN A 289 -16.76 1.37 -33.16
N THR A 290 -15.61 1.19 -33.80
CA THR A 290 -14.44 0.48 -33.22
C THR A 290 -13.93 1.13 -31.94
N ALA A 291 -13.95 2.47 -31.85
CA ALA A 291 -13.45 3.18 -30.67
C ALA A 291 -14.36 2.97 -29.45
N ALA A 292 -15.68 2.90 -29.67
CA ALA A 292 -16.65 2.57 -28.62
C ALA A 292 -16.46 1.14 -28.11
N LEU A 293 -16.29 0.16 -29.02
CA LEU A 293 -16.10 -1.24 -28.63
C LEU A 293 -14.80 -1.46 -27.84
N GLN A 294 -13.68 -0.87 -28.28
CA GLN A 294 -12.41 -0.94 -27.54
C GLN A 294 -12.51 -0.34 -26.13
N PHE A 295 -13.31 0.72 -25.96
CA PHE A 295 -13.58 1.27 -24.63
C PHE A 295 -14.40 0.31 -23.78
N LEU A 296 -15.45 -0.30 -24.35
CA LEU A 296 -16.35 -1.22 -23.65
C LEU A 296 -15.72 -2.57 -23.30
N GLU A 297 -14.69 -3.03 -24.03
CA GLU A 297 -13.92 -4.23 -23.70
C GLU A 297 -13.27 -4.18 -22.30
N GLY A 298 -13.01 -2.97 -21.79
CA GLY A 298 -12.46 -2.76 -20.45
C GLY A 298 -13.46 -2.90 -19.30
N TYR A 299 -14.75 -3.14 -19.58
CA TYR A 299 -15.81 -3.20 -18.57
C TYR A 299 -16.62 -4.48 -18.69
N GLY A 300 -16.91 -5.09 -17.53
CA GLY A 300 -17.92 -6.12 -17.42
C GLY A 300 -19.33 -5.53 -17.30
N LYS A 301 -20.35 -6.39 -17.43
CA LYS A 301 -21.75 -6.00 -17.16
C LYS A 301 -21.95 -5.45 -15.74
N GLU A 302 -21.14 -5.90 -14.79
CA GLU A 302 -21.30 -5.54 -13.37
C GLU A 302 -20.76 -4.14 -13.08
N ASP A 303 -19.86 -3.64 -13.92
CA ASP A 303 -19.29 -2.30 -13.82
C ASP A 303 -20.21 -1.22 -14.42
N ILE A 304 -21.33 -1.63 -15.04
CA ILE A 304 -22.31 -0.74 -15.65
C ILE A 304 -23.59 -0.75 -14.84
N THR A 305 -23.96 0.40 -14.30
CA THR A 305 -25.20 0.62 -13.57
C THR A 305 -26.05 1.66 -14.29
N LEU A 306 -27.34 1.37 -14.46
CA LEU A 306 -28.31 2.30 -15.02
C LEU A 306 -28.93 3.10 -13.86
N ALA A 307 -28.79 4.42 -13.89
CA ALA A 307 -29.44 5.30 -12.94
C ALA A 307 -30.77 5.81 -13.53
N ASP A 308 -31.88 5.35 -12.97
CA ASP A 308 -33.23 5.75 -13.34
C ASP A 308 -33.62 7.02 -12.54
N LEU A 309 -33.55 8.17 -13.20
CA LEU A 309 -33.83 9.47 -12.59
C LEU A 309 -35.29 9.83 -12.85
N GLU A 310 -36.03 10.15 -11.80
CA GLU A 310 -37.41 10.62 -11.96
C GLU A 310 -37.45 12.00 -12.61
N GLY A 311 -38.52 12.28 -13.37
CA GLY A 311 -38.63 13.49 -14.17
C GLY A 311 -38.99 14.76 -13.38
N ASN A 312 -39.51 14.63 -12.17
CA ASN A 312 -39.83 15.78 -11.30
C ASN A 312 -38.70 16.02 -10.31
N SER A 313 -38.33 17.27 -10.06
CA SER A 313 -37.33 17.60 -9.03
C SER A 313 -37.74 17.11 -7.63
N ASN A 314 -36.78 16.55 -6.87
CA ASN A 314 -37.00 16.12 -5.47
C ASN A 314 -37.25 17.29 -4.51
N SER A 315 -36.87 18.50 -4.91
CA SER A 315 -37.03 19.71 -4.12
C SER A 315 -37.89 20.74 -4.84
N LEU A 316 -38.74 21.43 -4.07
CA LEU A 316 -39.45 22.63 -4.53
C LEU A 316 -38.46 23.72 -4.96
N TRP A 317 -38.85 24.53 -5.95
CA TRP A 317 -38.06 25.64 -6.42
C TRP A 317 -38.34 26.89 -5.59
N THR A 318 -37.56 27.08 -4.52
CA THR A 318 -37.76 28.15 -3.53
C THR A 318 -36.96 29.42 -3.82
N ILE A 319 -36.87 29.82 -5.10
CA ILE A 319 -36.15 31.04 -5.48
C ILE A 319 -36.82 32.29 -4.90
N SER A 320 -36.04 33.26 -4.43
CA SER A 320 -36.62 34.51 -3.94
C SER A 320 -37.29 35.29 -5.09
N PRO A 321 -38.45 35.96 -4.87
CA PRO A 321 -39.11 36.74 -5.93
C PRO A 321 -38.19 37.77 -6.61
N PRO A 322 -37.33 38.52 -5.89
CA PRO A 322 -36.35 39.41 -6.53
C PRO A 322 -35.31 38.68 -7.38
N SER A 323 -34.85 37.50 -6.93
CA SER A 323 -33.93 36.68 -7.73
C SER A 323 -34.59 36.14 -8.99
N ARG A 324 -35.88 35.79 -8.91
CA ARG A 324 -36.69 35.34 -10.05
C ARG A 324 -36.85 36.45 -11.09
N GLU A 325 -37.19 37.66 -10.67
CA GLU A 325 -37.27 38.84 -11.57
C GLU A 325 -35.93 39.14 -12.23
N LYS A 326 -34.83 39.13 -11.46
CA LYS A 326 -33.47 39.30 -12.01
C LYS A 326 -33.08 38.19 -12.98
N MET A 327 -33.50 36.96 -12.71
CA MET A 327 -33.26 35.82 -13.60
C MET A 327 -34.01 35.99 -14.92
N ILE A 328 -35.28 36.39 -14.88
CA ILE A 328 -36.09 36.70 -16.07
C ILE A 328 -35.46 37.85 -16.86
N GLN A 329 -35.05 38.94 -16.19
CA GLN A 329 -34.34 40.06 -16.82
C GLN A 329 -33.04 39.60 -17.48
N GLY A 330 -32.24 38.78 -16.78
CA GLY A 330 -31.00 38.21 -17.31
C GLY A 330 -31.23 37.25 -18.48
N LEU A 331 -32.34 36.51 -18.51
CA LEU A 331 -32.69 35.68 -19.67
C LEU A 331 -33.08 36.53 -20.88
N LEU A 332 -33.75 37.67 -20.68
CA LEU A 332 -34.17 38.59 -21.74
C LEU A 332 -33.08 39.57 -22.20
N ASP A 333 -32.00 39.72 -21.43
CA ASP A 333 -30.84 40.52 -21.81
C ASP A 333 -29.91 39.76 -22.77
N PHE A 334 -30.17 39.87 -24.07
CA PHE A 334 -29.39 39.21 -25.11
C PHE A 334 -27.97 39.79 -25.30
N SER A 335 -27.62 40.89 -24.60
CA SER A 335 -26.26 41.45 -24.67
C SER A 335 -25.24 40.62 -23.90
N ALA A 336 -25.68 39.87 -22.88
CA ALA A 336 -24.85 39.00 -22.04
C ALA A 336 -25.13 37.52 -22.33
N GLU A 337 -24.10 36.69 -22.22
CA GLU A 337 -24.23 35.24 -22.30
C GLU A 337 -24.94 34.71 -21.05
N PHE A 338 -25.93 33.84 -21.26
CA PHE A 338 -26.62 33.12 -20.19
C PHE A 338 -26.36 31.63 -20.34
N THR A 339 -25.89 31.00 -19.27
CA THR A 339 -25.45 29.59 -19.30
C THR A 339 -26.38 28.69 -18.53
N VAL A 340 -26.49 27.43 -18.96
CA VAL A 340 -27.03 26.32 -18.17
C VAL A 340 -25.86 25.43 -17.75
N VAL A 341 -25.82 25.08 -16.47
CA VAL A 341 -24.81 24.19 -15.91
C VAL A 341 -25.51 22.91 -15.47
N LEU A 342 -25.10 21.79 -16.06
CA LEU A 342 -25.48 20.46 -15.64
C LEU A 342 -24.33 19.89 -14.83
N SER A 343 -24.58 19.46 -13.60
CA SER A 343 -23.57 18.78 -12.79
C SER A 343 -24.10 17.48 -12.22
N TRP A 344 -23.20 16.52 -12.05
CA TRP A 344 -23.52 15.21 -11.48
C TRP A 344 -22.55 14.86 -10.37
N SER A 345 -23.01 14.04 -9.44
CA SER A 345 -22.23 13.52 -8.33
C SER A 345 -22.58 12.05 -8.12
N ILE A 346 -21.55 11.22 -7.99
CA ILE A 346 -21.66 9.77 -7.89
C ILE A 346 -20.97 9.35 -6.60
N GLN A 347 -21.75 8.87 -5.64
CA GLN A 347 -21.26 8.36 -4.36
C GLN A 347 -21.00 6.86 -4.47
N ARG A 348 -19.85 6.41 -3.97
CA ARG A 348 -19.40 5.01 -4.00
C ARG A 348 -19.03 4.55 -2.61
N ASN A 349 -18.91 3.24 -2.41
CA ASN A 349 -18.48 2.69 -1.14
C ASN A 349 -16.95 2.77 -1.01
N LEU A 350 -16.43 3.55 -0.06
CA LEU A 350 -14.99 3.69 0.16
C LEU A 350 -14.32 2.38 0.62
N THR A 351 -15.07 1.54 1.33
CA THR A 351 -14.53 0.27 1.88
C THR A 351 -14.18 -0.76 0.80
N LEU A 352 -14.70 -0.59 -0.43
CA LEU A 352 -14.39 -1.44 -1.58
C LEU A 352 -13.14 -0.96 -2.38
N GLY A 353 -12.31 -0.10 -1.78
CA GLY A 353 -11.02 0.31 -2.36
C GLY A 353 -11.09 1.48 -3.34
N ALA A 354 -12.15 2.31 -3.29
CA ALA A 354 -12.16 3.57 -4.03
C ALA A 354 -11.17 4.58 -3.42
N LYS A 355 -10.51 5.39 -4.26
CA LYS A 355 -9.62 6.46 -3.78
C LYS A 355 -10.39 7.68 -3.28
N ALA A 356 -11.56 7.94 -3.87
CA ALA A 356 -12.48 8.98 -3.45
C ALA A 356 -13.90 8.41 -3.35
N GLU A 357 -14.62 8.80 -2.31
CA GLU A 357 -16.02 8.39 -2.10
C GLU A 357 -16.94 9.01 -3.15
N ILE A 358 -16.73 10.30 -3.46
CA ILE A 358 -17.55 11.06 -4.40
C ILE A 358 -16.73 11.33 -5.66
N ALA A 359 -17.30 11.02 -6.83
CA ALA A 359 -16.84 11.56 -8.10
C ALA A 359 -17.87 12.50 -8.70
N SER A 360 -17.43 13.71 -9.08
CA SER A 360 -18.29 14.72 -9.67
C SER A 360 -17.60 15.44 -10.83
N ASP A 361 -18.41 16.03 -11.70
CA ASP A 361 -17.98 16.96 -12.74
C ASP A 361 -19.20 17.78 -13.21
N LYS A 362 -18.98 18.76 -14.07
CA LYS A 362 -20.03 19.61 -14.62
C LYS A 362 -19.78 19.99 -16.08
N LEU A 363 -20.86 20.23 -16.81
CA LEU A 363 -20.85 20.81 -18.14
C LEU A 363 -21.60 22.14 -18.12
N THR A 364 -21.04 23.12 -18.81
CA THR A 364 -21.63 24.44 -18.98
C THR A 364 -21.95 24.65 -20.46
N PHE A 365 -23.19 25.04 -20.76
CA PHE A 365 -23.67 25.32 -22.11
C PHE A 365 -24.23 26.73 -22.18
N VAL A 366 -24.03 27.42 -23.30
CA VAL A 366 -24.64 28.73 -23.54
C VAL A 366 -26.04 28.52 -24.12
N LEU A 367 -27.04 29.22 -23.58
CA LEU A 367 -28.42 29.09 -24.05
C LEU A 367 -28.69 29.99 -25.26
N PRO A 368 -29.30 29.45 -26.34
CA PRO A 368 -29.74 30.24 -27.48
C PRO A 368 -30.81 31.28 -27.10
N GLU A 369 -30.90 32.37 -27.87
CA GLU A 369 -31.84 33.47 -27.61
C GLU A 369 -33.31 33.01 -27.57
N ASN A 370 -33.69 32.10 -28.48
CA ASN A 370 -35.05 31.54 -28.53
C ASN A 370 -35.38 30.78 -27.24
N THR A 371 -34.51 29.83 -26.85
CA THR A 371 -34.65 29.04 -25.62
C THR A 371 -34.71 29.93 -24.38
N ARG A 372 -33.90 31.00 -24.32
CA ARG A 372 -33.92 31.97 -23.21
C ARG A 372 -35.27 32.69 -23.10
N ARG A 373 -35.84 33.12 -24.22
CA ARG A 373 -37.16 33.76 -24.28
C ARG A 373 -38.26 32.80 -23.83
N ASP A 374 -38.19 31.54 -24.26
CA ASP A 374 -39.16 30.50 -23.90
C ASP A 374 -39.11 30.16 -22.41
N ILE A 375 -37.91 30.07 -21.81
CA ILE A 375 -37.74 29.89 -20.36
C ILE A 375 -38.28 31.10 -19.59
N ALA A 376 -37.97 32.32 -20.04
CA ALA A 376 -38.44 33.55 -19.40
C ALA A 376 -39.96 33.70 -19.43
N THR A 377 -40.60 33.37 -20.55
CA THR A 377 -42.07 33.38 -20.69
C THR A 377 -42.72 32.31 -19.81
N MET A 378 -42.13 31.12 -19.73
CA MET A 378 -42.60 30.06 -18.83
C MET A 378 -42.52 30.47 -17.35
N MET A 379 -41.43 31.09 -16.92
CA MET A 379 -41.32 31.65 -15.56
C MET A 379 -42.32 32.81 -15.34
N SER A 380 -42.69 33.55 -16.38
CA SER A 380 -43.62 34.69 -16.25
C SER A 380 -45.09 34.26 -16.13
N GLY A 381 -45.40 32.96 -16.25
CA GLY A 381 -46.74 32.39 -16.03
C GLY A 381 -47.67 32.43 -17.25
N GLN A 382 -47.13 32.63 -18.46
CA GLN A 382 -47.89 32.51 -19.71
C GLN A 382 -47.87 31.05 -20.22
N GLN A 383 -48.88 30.64 -21.01
CA GLN A 383 -49.08 29.27 -21.51
C GLN A 383 -47.96 28.79 -22.44
N LEU A 384 -46.82 28.41 -21.86
CA LEU A 384 -45.81 27.59 -22.52
C LEU A 384 -45.61 26.34 -21.66
N GLU A 385 -45.99 25.18 -22.18
CA GLU A 385 -46.01 23.95 -21.38
C GLU A 385 -44.62 23.31 -21.24
N LYS A 386 -43.76 23.41 -22.26
CA LYS A 386 -42.47 22.70 -22.33
C LYS A 386 -41.45 23.45 -23.18
N VAL A 387 -40.20 23.53 -22.70
CA VAL A 387 -39.07 24.11 -23.44
C VAL A 387 -38.00 23.03 -23.67
N THR A 388 -37.45 22.94 -24.87
CA THR A 388 -36.38 21.97 -25.18
C THR A 388 -35.01 22.63 -25.09
N LEU A 389 -34.12 22.04 -24.31
CA LEU A 389 -32.70 22.37 -24.25
C LEU A 389 -31.95 21.39 -25.17
N GLU A 390 -31.39 21.91 -26.25
CA GLU A 390 -30.71 21.10 -27.26
C GLU A 390 -29.28 20.75 -26.83
N THR A 391 -28.92 19.48 -26.97
CA THR A 391 -27.54 18.99 -26.78
C THR A 391 -26.90 19.35 -25.42
N VAL A 392 -27.61 19.11 -24.32
CA VAL A 392 -27.11 19.42 -22.97
C VAL A 392 -26.88 18.20 -22.08
N TYR A 393 -27.47 17.04 -22.38
CA TYR A 393 -27.48 15.90 -21.46
C TYR A 393 -26.53 14.76 -21.89
N PRO A 394 -25.52 14.41 -21.06
CA PRO A 394 -24.64 13.28 -21.28
C PRO A 394 -25.26 11.99 -20.74
N TYR A 395 -25.62 11.07 -21.64
CA TYR A 395 -26.15 9.75 -21.25
C TYR A 395 -25.12 8.83 -20.59
N TYR A 396 -23.85 8.95 -20.97
CA TYR A 396 -22.79 8.04 -20.53
C TYR A 396 -21.72 8.78 -19.73
N ILE A 397 -21.61 8.46 -18.44
CA ILE A 397 -20.63 9.03 -17.52
C ILE A 397 -19.74 7.91 -17.00
N LYS A 398 -18.42 8.11 -17.08
CA LYS A 398 -17.42 7.23 -16.45
C LYS A 398 -17.13 7.73 -15.04
N ALA A 399 -17.33 6.87 -14.05
CA ALA A 399 -16.93 7.08 -12.67
C ALA A 399 -15.66 6.26 -12.34
N PRO A 400 -14.44 6.80 -12.52
CA PRO A 400 -13.22 6.12 -12.11
C PRO A 400 -13.07 6.09 -10.58
N SER A 401 -12.06 5.39 -10.06
CA SER A 401 -11.75 5.34 -8.62
C SER A 401 -11.48 6.71 -7.99
N ASP A 402 -11.00 7.67 -8.80
CA ASP A 402 -10.64 9.03 -8.40
C ASP A 402 -11.88 9.93 -8.22
N SER A 403 -11.69 11.21 -7.91
CA SER A 403 -12.78 12.16 -7.61
C SER A 403 -13.46 12.78 -8.84
N LEU A 404 -13.05 12.44 -10.06
CA LEU A 404 -13.50 13.12 -11.28
C LEU A 404 -14.27 12.18 -12.20
N ALA A 405 -15.56 12.44 -12.41
CA ALA A 405 -16.43 11.63 -13.27
C ALA A 405 -16.66 12.31 -14.62
N LYS A 406 -16.02 11.87 -15.70
CA LYS A 406 -16.12 12.50 -17.02
C LYS A 406 -17.14 11.80 -17.93
N PRO A 407 -17.82 12.52 -18.83
CA PRO A 407 -18.63 11.91 -19.86
C PRO A 407 -17.78 11.11 -20.85
N ILE A 408 -18.34 10.03 -21.40
CA ILE A 408 -17.64 9.14 -22.33
C ILE A 408 -17.86 9.62 -23.75
N LYS A 409 -16.86 10.32 -24.29
CA LYS A 409 -16.94 10.88 -25.66
C LYS A 409 -16.99 9.81 -26.75
N GLN A 410 -16.40 8.64 -26.50
CA GLN A 410 -16.35 7.52 -27.43
C GLN A 410 -17.73 6.90 -27.71
N LEU A 411 -18.68 7.05 -26.77
CA LEU A 411 -20.04 6.51 -26.85
C LEU A 411 -21.06 7.52 -27.41
N LEU A 412 -20.63 8.74 -27.71
CA LEU A 412 -21.50 9.77 -28.28
C LEU A 412 -21.89 9.41 -29.72
N THR A 413 -23.19 9.43 -29.99
CA THR A 413 -23.72 9.37 -31.36
C THR A 413 -23.54 10.76 -31.99
N ASP A 414 -22.95 10.83 -33.19
CA ASP A 414 -22.71 12.08 -33.94
C ASP A 414 -21.97 13.19 -33.19
N CYS A 415 -21.20 12.84 -32.15
CA CYS A 415 -20.47 13.78 -31.28
C CYS A 415 -21.38 14.83 -30.60
N ARG A 416 -22.67 14.54 -30.42
CA ARG A 416 -23.64 15.43 -29.78
C ARG A 416 -24.17 14.83 -28.48
N TRP A 417 -24.44 15.72 -27.52
CA TRP A 417 -25.22 15.36 -26.35
C TRP A 417 -26.71 15.28 -26.71
N GLU A 418 -27.50 14.75 -25.79
CA GLU A 418 -28.92 14.56 -26.02
C GLU A 418 -29.73 15.76 -25.55
N ASN A 419 -30.95 15.86 -26.10
CA ASN A 419 -31.88 16.93 -25.79
C ASN A 419 -32.64 16.62 -24.50
N ILE A 420 -32.97 17.65 -23.73
CA ILE A 420 -33.86 17.52 -22.57
C ILE A 420 -35.01 18.52 -22.67
N THR A 421 -36.16 18.14 -22.15
CA THR A 421 -37.34 19.00 -22.09
C THR A 421 -37.57 19.42 -20.65
N VAL A 422 -37.71 20.71 -20.41
CA VAL A 422 -37.95 21.31 -19.09
C VAL A 422 -39.33 21.96 -19.05
N SER A 423 -40.02 21.86 -17.91
CA SER A 423 -41.34 22.45 -17.71
C SER A 423 -41.48 22.93 -16.27
N LEU A 424 -42.04 24.11 -16.04
CA LEU A 424 -42.33 24.60 -14.70
C LEU A 424 -43.74 24.17 -14.29
N VAL A 425 -43.83 23.30 -13.28
CA VAL A 425 -45.10 22.88 -12.69
C VAL A 425 -45.45 23.82 -11.54
N LYS A 426 -46.63 24.42 -11.61
CA LYS A 426 -47.17 25.32 -10.60
C LYS A 426 -48.43 24.73 -10.00
N ASN A 427 -48.40 24.50 -8.69
CA ASN A 427 -49.58 24.09 -7.93
C ASN A 427 -50.02 25.24 -7.02
N VAL A 428 -51.23 25.75 -7.25
CA VAL A 428 -51.84 26.80 -6.45
C VAL A 428 -52.86 26.15 -5.53
N SER A 429 -52.59 26.19 -4.23
CA SER A 429 -53.45 25.65 -3.18
C SER A 429 -53.77 26.72 -2.15
N ASP A 430 -54.77 26.48 -1.29
CA ASP A 430 -55.14 27.41 -0.21
C ASP A 430 -53.98 27.64 0.80
N GLU A 431 -53.01 26.72 0.84
CA GLU A 431 -51.78 26.79 1.67
C GLU A 431 -50.64 27.61 1.02
N GLY A 432 -50.84 28.11 -0.20
CA GLY A 432 -49.86 28.90 -0.95
C GLY A 432 -49.50 28.32 -2.32
N VAL A 433 -48.58 29.01 -3.00
CA VAL A 433 -48.07 28.65 -4.32
C VAL A 433 -46.82 27.78 -4.17
N ARG A 434 -46.86 26.55 -4.72
CA ARG A 434 -45.71 25.65 -4.78
C ARG A 434 -45.31 25.44 -6.24
N GLU A 435 -44.06 25.73 -6.57
CA GLU A 435 -43.49 25.59 -7.91
C GLU A 435 -42.32 24.58 -7.88
N TRP A 436 -42.23 23.71 -8.88
CA TRP A 436 -41.08 22.81 -9.12
C TRP A 436 -40.89 22.59 -10.62
N TRP A 437 -39.70 22.15 -11.01
CA TRP A 437 -39.35 21.86 -12.41
C TRP A 437 -39.36 20.38 -12.71
#